data_AF-A0A4Y2BKY8-F1
#
_entry.id   AF-A0A4Y2BKY8-F1
#
_cell.length_a   1.000
_cell.length_b   1.000
_cell.length_c   1.000
_cell.angle_alpha   90.00
_cell.angle_beta   90.00
_cell.angle_gamma   90.00
#
_symmetry.space_group_name_H-M   'P 1'
#
loop_
_entity.id
_entity.type
_entity.pdbx_description
1 polymer ?
#
loop_
_entity_poly.entity_id
_entity_poly.type
_entity_poly.pdbx_seq_one_letter_code
_entity_poly.pdbx_strand_id
1 'polypeptide(L)'
;MISWLSGNGKVGIISLPSCVSCIFLASGENTVIVKIPNGDKPLTLISAYSSPAANLEEMMKKLEEALSELQDENVIIGPDMNAHCVRWGY
;
A
#
# COMPACT_ATOMS: atom_id res chain seq x y z
N MET A 1 0.76 -19.77 -0.21
CA MET A 1 0.71 -18.46 -0.90
C MET A 1 -0.58 -17.81 -0.42
N ILE A 2 -0.50 -16.58 0.07
CA ILE A 2 -1.67 -15.80 0.49
C ILE A 2 -1.68 -14.52 -0.33
N SER A 3 -2.87 -14.06 -0.73
CA SER A 3 -3.04 -12.82 -1.48
C SER A 3 -4.11 -11.97 -0.82
N TRP A 4 -3.85 -10.66 -0.75
CA TRP A 4 -4.80 -9.65 -0.31
C TRP A 4 -5.05 -8.68 -1.46
N LEU A 5 -6.32 -8.43 -1.76
CA LEU A 5 -6.75 -7.61 -2.89
C LEU A 5 -7.60 -6.43 -2.39
N SER A 6 -7.58 -5.32 -3.13
CA SER A 6 -8.48 -4.20 -2.92
C SER A 6 -9.92 -4.57 -3.29
N GLY A 7 -10.89 -3.78 -2.82
CA GLY A 7 -12.31 -3.98 -3.14
C GLY A 7 -12.58 -4.06 -4.65
N ASN A 8 -11.89 -3.23 -5.44
CA ASN A 8 -12.01 -3.24 -6.90
C ASN A 8 -11.06 -4.22 -7.62
N GLY A 9 -10.21 -4.95 -6.90
CA GLY A 9 -9.25 -5.92 -7.44
C GLY A 9 -8.12 -5.34 -8.29
N LYS A 10 -7.92 -4.02 -8.32
CA LYS A 10 -6.85 -3.37 -9.11
C LYS A 10 -5.47 -3.51 -8.48
N VAL A 11 -5.41 -3.60 -7.16
CA VAL A 11 -4.15 -3.76 -6.42
C VAL A 11 -4.22 -4.92 -5.46
N GLY A 12 -3.04 -5.45 -5.16
CA GLY A 12 -2.89 -6.51 -4.20
C GLY A 12 -1.47 -6.71 -3.75
N ILE A 13 -1.34 -7.50 -2.68
CA ILE A 13 -0.07 -7.95 -2.13
C ILE A 13 -0.13 -9.47 -2.07
N ILE A 14 0.91 -10.13 -2.57
CA ILE A 14 1.02 -11.60 -2.57
C ILE A 14 2.21 -11.98 -1.71
N SER A 15 1.99 -12.87 -0.75
CA SER A 15 3.05 -13.47 0.04
C SER A 15 3.46 -14.83 -0.55
N LEU A 16 4.77 -15.01 -0.68
CA LEU A 16 5.33 -16.33 -0.97
C LEU A 16 5.07 -17.26 0.22
N PRO A 17 4.99 -18.59 0.01
CA PRO A 17 4.80 -19.55 1.10
C PRO A 17 5.83 -19.43 2.23
N SER A 18 7.01 -18.87 1.96
CA SER A 18 8.05 -18.59 2.96
C SER A 18 7.79 -17.36 3.84
N CYS A 19 6.90 -16.42 3.47
CA CYS A 19 6.47 -15.36 4.39
C CYS A 19 5.39 -15.91 5.32
N VAL A 20 5.80 -16.36 6.50
CA VAL A 20 4.88 -16.97 7.49
C VAL A 20 4.29 -15.96 8.47
N SER A 21 4.81 -14.73 8.53
CA SER A 21 4.45 -13.73 9.54
C SER A 21 3.73 -12.50 8.99
N CYS A 22 3.39 -12.48 7.70
CA CYS A 22 2.66 -11.37 7.09
C CYS A 22 1.27 -11.18 7.76
N ILE A 23 1.01 -10.01 8.35
CA ILE A 23 -0.23 -9.60 9.04
C ILE A 23 -1.05 -8.71 8.11
N PHE A 24 -2.28 -9.09 7.83
CA PHE A 24 -3.22 -8.22 7.12
C PHE A 24 -3.72 -7.11 8.04
N LEU A 25 -3.61 -5.85 7.61
CA LEU A 25 -4.12 -4.71 8.38
C LEU A 25 -5.48 -4.25 7.85
N ALA A 26 -5.54 -3.94 6.55
CA ALA A 26 -6.75 -3.39 5.95
C ALA A 26 -6.79 -3.60 4.43
N SER A 27 -8.01 -3.62 3.89
CA SER A 27 -8.28 -3.49 2.46
C SER A 27 -9.40 -2.47 2.28
N GLY A 28 -9.16 -1.50 1.40
CA GLY A 28 -10.15 -0.53 0.94
C GLY A 28 -10.42 -0.71 -0.56
N GLU A 29 -11.23 0.18 -1.12
CA GLU A 29 -11.62 0.12 -2.55
C GLU A 29 -10.42 0.10 -3.49
N ASN A 30 -9.38 0.90 -3.21
CA ASN A 30 -8.21 1.07 -4.07
C ASN A 30 -6.89 0.83 -3.33
N THR A 31 -6.90 0.23 -2.14
CA THR A 31 -5.72 0.14 -1.29
C THR A 31 -5.69 -1.16 -0.51
N VAL A 32 -4.51 -1.72 -0.31
CA VAL A 32 -4.26 -2.89 0.52
C VAL A 32 -3.06 -2.60 1.42
N ILE A 33 -3.19 -2.92 2.71
CA ILE A 33 -2.15 -2.70 3.71
C ILE A 33 -1.83 -4.03 4.40
N VAL A 34 -0.55 -4.41 4.34
CA VAL A 34 -0.02 -5.62 4.97
C VAL A 34 1.21 -5.25 5.78
N LYS A 35 1.29 -5.74 7.00
CA LYS A 35 2.43 -5.56 7.89
C LYS A 35 3.26 -6.83 7.94
N ILE A 36 4.57 -6.67 7.90
CA ILE A 36 5.55 -7.74 8.09
C ILE A 36 6.28 -7.42 9.40
N PRO A 37 6.02 -8.19 10.46
CA PRO A 37 6.81 -8.12 11.69
C PRO A 37 8.28 -8.38 11.35
N ASN A 38 9.14 -7.48 11.78
CA ASN A 38 10.58 -7.60 11.67
C ASN A 38 11.18 -7.16 13.01
N GLY A 39 12.19 -7.87 13.50
CA GLY A 39 12.59 -7.88 14.92
C GLY A 39 12.82 -6.49 15.52
N ASP A 40 13.52 -5.61 14.82
CA ASP A 40 13.83 -4.26 15.31
C ASP A 40 12.74 -3.24 14.98
N LYS A 41 12.20 -3.30 13.75
CA LYS A 41 11.22 -2.34 13.26
C LYS A 41 10.28 -3.00 12.24
N PRO A 42 8.96 -3.03 12.47
CA PRO A 42 7.99 -3.58 11.52
C PRO A 42 8.08 -2.91 10.15
N LEU A 43 7.81 -3.67 9.10
CA LEU A 43 7.68 -3.17 7.74
C LEU A 43 6.21 -3.20 7.32
N THR A 44 5.62 -2.05 7.00
CA THR A 44 4.29 -1.98 6.41
C THR A 44 4.39 -1.76 4.91
N LEU A 45 3.68 -2.61 4.16
CA LEU A 45 3.53 -2.56 2.72
C LEU A 45 2.15 -1.98 2.39
N ILE A 46 2.13 -0.90 1.61
CA ILE A 46 0.91 -0.26 1.11
C ILE A 46 0.90 -0.39 -0.40
N SER A 47 -0.10 -1.07 -0.95
CA SER A 47 -0.36 -1.12 -2.38
C SER A 47 -1.59 -0.26 -2.67
N ALA A 48 -1.50 0.66 -3.64
CA ALA A 48 -2.56 1.63 -3.88
C ALA A 48 -2.79 1.89 -5.39
N TYR A 49 -4.01 2.22 -5.75
CA TYR A 49 -4.39 2.55 -7.12
C TYR A 49 -5.16 3.86 -7.16
N SER A 50 -4.86 4.68 -8.17
CA SER A 50 -5.64 5.87 -8.52
C SER A 50 -6.04 5.75 -9.97
N SER A 51 -7.31 5.90 -10.29
CA SER A 51 -7.78 5.95 -11.68
C SER A 51 -7.22 7.21 -12.39
N PRO A 52 -7.00 7.20 -13.72
CA PRO A 52 -6.60 8.39 -14.46
C PRO A 52 -7.53 9.60 -14.27
N ALA A 53 -8.81 9.36 -14.00
CA ALA A 53 -9.81 10.40 -13.74
C ALA A 53 -10.01 10.71 -12.25
N ALA A 54 -9.30 10.01 -11.35
CA ALA A 54 -9.44 10.22 -9.92
C ALA A 54 -8.70 11.49 -9.46
N ASN A 55 -9.20 12.09 -8.37
CA ASN A 55 -8.53 13.21 -7.75
C ASN A 55 -7.26 12.74 -7.03
N LEU A 56 -6.10 13.19 -7.53
CA LEU A 56 -4.81 12.80 -6.97
C LEU A 56 -4.63 13.30 -5.52
N GLU A 57 -5.12 14.51 -5.19
CA GLU A 57 -4.98 15.07 -3.85
C GLU A 57 -5.71 14.22 -2.81
N GLU A 58 -6.88 13.68 -3.15
CA GLU A 58 -7.64 12.79 -2.26
C GLU A 58 -6.86 11.51 -1.97
N MET A 59 -6.18 10.94 -2.97
CA MET A 59 -5.35 9.76 -2.79
C MET A 59 -4.12 10.07 -1.94
N MET A 60 -3.44 11.20 -2.17
CA MET A 60 -2.29 11.61 -1.37
C MET A 60 -2.68 11.82 0.09
N LYS A 61 -3.83 12.46 0.36
CA LYS A 61 -4.35 12.65 1.71
C LYS A 61 -4.63 11.32 2.41
N LYS A 62 -5.23 10.34 1.73
CA LYS A 62 -5.45 8.99 2.29
C LYS A 62 -4.14 8.28 2.63
N LEU A 63 -3.10 8.45 1.80
CA LEU A 63 -1.78 7.91 2.10
C LEU A 63 -1.15 8.61 3.30
N GLU A 64 -1.26 9.94 3.41
CA GLU A 64 -0.78 10.69 4.58
C GLU A 64 -1.49 10.27 5.86
N GLU A 65 -2.81 10.09 5.83
CA GLU A 65 -3.60 9.57 6.95
C GLU A 65 -3.10 8.17 7.35
N ALA A 66 -2.95 7.25 6.39
CA ALA A 66 -2.42 5.91 6.66
C ALA A 66 -1.00 5.94 7.24
N LEU A 67 -0.13 6.83 6.76
CA LEU A 67 1.23 6.99 7.28
C LEU A 67 1.25 7.57 8.70
N SER A 68 0.32 8.47 9.02
CA SER A 68 0.23 9.10 10.34
C SER A 68 -0.07 8.11 11.47
N GLU A 69 -0.71 6.98 11.13
CA GLU A 69 -1.02 5.89 12.05
C GLU A 69 0.16 4.92 12.29
N LEU A 70 1.18 4.94 11.43
CA LEU A 70 2.29 3.97 11.42
C LEU A 70 3.54 4.47 12.15
N GLN A 71 3.36 5.28 13.21
CA GLN A 71 4.46 5.93 13.93
C GLN A 71 5.50 4.89 14.37
N ASP A 72 6.71 5.00 13.81
CA ASP A 72 7.85 4.11 14.01
C ASP A 72 7.87 2.77 13.26
N GLU A 73 7.27 2.73 12.06
CA GLU A 73 7.42 1.61 11.13
C GLU A 73 8.26 1.99 9.90
N ASN A 74 8.89 0.99 9.27
CA ASN A 74 9.38 1.14 7.91
C ASN A 74 8.18 1.00 6.97
N VAL A 75 8.07 1.85 5.96
CA VAL A 75 6.95 1.79 5.02
C VAL A 75 7.46 1.72 3.59
N ILE A 76 6.91 0.78 2.82
CA ILE A 76 7.06 0.74 1.36
C ILE A 76 5.67 0.94 0.76
N ILE A 77 5.57 1.94 -0.12
CA ILE A 77 4.35 2.23 -0.87
C ILE A 77 4.62 1.88 -2.33
N GLY A 78 3.79 1.03 -2.91
CA GLY A 78 3.78 0.71 -4.33
C GLY A 78 2.47 1.18 -4.97
N PRO A 79 2.35 2.46 -5.35
CA PRO A 79 1.12 2.98 -5.93
C PRO A 79 1.17 2.99 -7.46
N ASP A 80 0.07 2.60 -8.11
CA ASP A 80 -0.24 3.04 -9.47
C ASP A 80 -1.04 4.35 -9.37
N MET A 81 -0.35 5.49 -9.53
CA MET A 81 -0.95 6.81 -9.34
C MET A 81 -1.67 7.32 -10.59
N ASN A 82 -1.49 6.69 -11.77
CA ASN A 82 -1.93 7.22 -13.06
C ASN A 82 -1.68 8.73 -13.24
N ALA A 83 -0.53 9.20 -12.77
CA ALA A 83 -0.17 10.61 -12.77
C ALA A 83 1.17 10.85 -13.47
N HIS A 84 1.28 11.99 -14.14
CA HIS A 84 2.50 12.45 -14.79
C HIS A 84 3.33 13.26 -13.81
N CYS A 85 4.59 12.88 -13.59
CA CYS A 85 5.49 13.62 -12.72
C CYS A 85 6.96 13.44 -13.12
N VAL A 86 7.63 14.57 -13.24
CA VAL A 86 9.06 14.64 -13.57
C VAL A 86 9.94 13.91 -12.56
N ARG A 87 9.47 13.76 -11.31
CA ARG A 87 10.20 13.05 -10.25
C ARG A 87 10.37 11.56 -10.53
N TRP A 88 9.50 10.96 -11.33
CA TRP A 88 9.60 9.57 -11.79
C TRP A 88 9.75 9.44 -13.30
N GLY A 89 10.23 10.50 -13.96
CA GLY A 89 10.66 10.44 -15.37
C GLY A 89 9.56 10.58 -16.42
N TYR A 90 8.42 11.19 -16.05
CA TYR A 90 7.40 11.63 -17.01
C TYR A 90 7.36 13.16 -17.08
#